data_AF-A0A7W0FXB6-F1
#
_entry.id   AF-A0A7W0FXB6-F1
#
_cell.length_a   1.000
_cell.length_b   1.000
_cell.length_c   1.000
_cell.angle_alpha   90.00
_cell.angle_beta   90.00
_cell.angle_gamma   90.00
#
_symmetry.space_group_name_H-M   'P 1'
#
loop_
_entity.id
_entity.type
_entity.pdbx_description
1 polymer ?
#
loop_
_entity_poly.entity_id
_entity_poly.type
_entity_poly.pdbx_seq_one_letter_code
_entity_poly.pdbx_strand_id
1 'polypeptide(L)'
;MEKQSHKSFKKINDSSDVLDQHPFIAWIMEHGENILYTLLGAIILLFAAYMWFSGSSTRDVGDFKSAHEEFQAFQKLSASGDSLNESETLAKLTQILKQQPSLQAKYDGLIAQTLIERNEVAKALPFADSTFRRIGKDNLPFYIDYSEITLLIGQNRYNDAIKRSIALKENMLKILSSEKPAENQVVNQSTKESSFGEFLYAFNLLRIAFLQQYAGSPNEEIQSWKEWKEYTSPISMQYLGSSFDTKAFFTAAQLFNEGPLSLDYYIDERLQILALQEKK
;
A
#
# COMPACT_ATOMS: atom_id res chain seq x y z
N MET A 1 14.63 86.77 -50.15
CA MET A 1 14.08 87.28 -48.88
C MET A 1 12.66 86.76 -48.75
N GLU A 2 12.42 86.07 -47.64
CA GLU A 2 11.20 85.43 -47.13
C GLU A 2 9.84 85.96 -47.62
N LYS A 3 8.91 85.01 -47.86
CA LYS A 3 7.63 84.96 -47.12
C LYS A 3 6.90 83.61 -47.26
N GLN A 4 6.56 83.08 -46.09
CA GLN A 4 5.36 82.30 -45.72
C GLN A 4 5.18 80.86 -46.21
N SER A 5 5.46 79.92 -45.30
CA SER A 5 4.84 78.59 -45.24
C SER A 5 4.11 78.46 -43.90
N HIS A 6 2.80 78.64 -43.90
CA HIS A 6 1.91 78.21 -42.81
C HIS A 6 1.07 77.05 -43.34
N LYS A 7 1.43 75.82 -42.95
CA LYS A 7 0.54 74.66 -43.04
C LYS A 7 -0.19 74.53 -41.70
N SER A 8 -1.51 74.72 -41.72
CA SER A 8 -2.37 74.48 -40.56
C SER A 8 -2.46 72.99 -40.27
N PHE A 9 -2.15 72.58 -39.04
CA PHE A 9 -2.52 71.26 -38.51
C PHE A 9 -4.05 71.20 -38.40
N LYS A 10 -4.67 70.40 -39.28
CA LYS A 10 -6.09 70.05 -39.19
C LYS A 10 -6.23 69.02 -38.05
N LYS A 11 -6.89 69.43 -36.96
CA LYS A 11 -7.25 68.57 -35.81
C LYS A 11 -7.92 67.29 -36.32
N ILE A 12 -7.29 66.14 -36.11
CA ILE A 12 -7.93 64.83 -36.20
C ILE A 12 -8.63 64.63 -34.87
N ASN A 13 -9.93 64.90 -34.81
CA ASN A 13 -10.70 64.76 -33.57
C ASN A 13 -12.15 64.33 -33.87
N ASP A 14 -12.32 63.24 -34.65
CA ASP A 14 -13.63 62.68 -35.02
C ASP A 14 -13.61 61.13 -35.06
N SER A 15 -12.71 60.47 -34.33
CA SER A 15 -12.73 58.99 -34.21
C SER A 15 -13.63 58.48 -33.08
N SER A 16 -14.19 59.35 -32.24
CA SER A 16 -15.16 58.97 -31.19
C SER A 16 -16.55 58.67 -31.74
N ASP A 17 -17.00 59.43 -32.75
CA ASP A 17 -18.37 59.36 -33.26
C ASP A 17 -18.68 58.07 -34.04
N VAL A 18 -17.65 57.40 -34.58
CA VAL A 18 -17.83 56.14 -35.33
C VAL A 18 -18.05 54.96 -34.39
N LEU A 19 -17.49 54.99 -33.19
CA LEU A 19 -17.68 53.93 -32.19
C LEU A 19 -19.09 54.02 -31.58
N ASP A 20 -19.57 55.23 -31.28
CA ASP A 20 -20.88 55.45 -30.64
C ASP A 20 -22.07 55.05 -31.53
N GLN A 21 -21.87 54.95 -32.85
CA GLN A 21 -22.90 54.52 -33.80
C GLN A 21 -22.95 53.00 -34.03
N HIS A 22 -22.03 52.23 -33.43
CA HIS A 22 -22.06 50.79 -33.61
C HIS A 22 -23.27 50.19 -32.86
N PRO A 23 -24.14 49.40 -33.53
CA PRO A 23 -25.39 48.90 -32.94
C PRO A 23 -25.19 48.10 -31.65
N PHE A 24 -24.02 47.48 -31.49
CA PHE A 24 -23.60 46.81 -30.26
C PHE A 24 -23.41 47.75 -29.07
N ILE A 25 -22.82 48.94 -29.26
CA ILE A 25 -22.58 49.90 -28.17
C ILE A 25 -23.90 50.51 -27.72
N ALA A 26 -24.78 50.87 -28.67
CA ALA A 26 -26.13 51.33 -28.36
C ALA A 26 -26.92 50.28 -27.56
N TRP A 27 -26.83 49.00 -27.94
CA TRP A 27 -27.48 47.90 -27.23
C TRP A 27 -26.93 47.70 -25.81
N ILE A 28 -25.60 47.79 -25.62
CA ILE A 28 -24.98 47.75 -24.29
C ILE A 28 -25.40 48.94 -23.44
N MET A 29 -25.51 50.14 -24.01
CA MET A 29 -25.97 51.32 -23.26
C MET A 29 -27.43 51.18 -22.83
N GLU A 30 -28.28 50.59 -23.67
CA GLU A 30 -29.70 50.35 -23.36
C GLU A 30 -29.89 49.21 -22.33
N HIS A 31 -29.09 48.15 -22.40
CA HIS A 31 -29.26 46.95 -21.57
C HIS A 31 -28.17 46.76 -20.51
N GLY A 32 -27.26 47.71 -20.36
CA GLY A 32 -26.03 47.58 -19.57
C GLY A 32 -26.28 47.26 -18.11
N GLU A 33 -27.33 47.83 -17.53
CA GLU A 33 -27.73 47.56 -16.15
C GLU A 33 -28.16 46.08 -15.98
N ASN A 34 -28.97 45.55 -16.90
CA ASN A 34 -29.41 44.16 -16.90
C ASN A 34 -28.25 43.18 -17.16
N ILE A 35 -27.32 43.54 -18.05
CA ILE A 35 -26.11 42.76 -18.31
C ILE A 35 -25.25 42.70 -17.04
N LEU A 36 -25.09 43.82 -16.34
CA LEU A 36 -24.31 43.89 -15.11
C LEU A 36 -24.93 43.04 -13.99
N TYR A 37 -26.25 43.11 -13.77
CA TYR A 37 -26.92 42.25 -12.78
C TYR A 37 -26.87 40.77 -13.16
N THR A 38 -27.01 40.44 -14.44
CA THR A 38 -26.91 39.05 -14.92
C THR A 38 -25.51 38.50 -14.69
N LEU A 39 -24.48 39.29 -14.99
CA LEU A 39 -23.08 38.92 -14.78
C LEU A 39 -22.75 38.77 -13.29
N LEU A 40 -23.23 39.69 -12.44
CA LEU A 40 -23.09 39.59 -10.99
C LEU A 40 -23.79 38.34 -10.44
N GLY A 41 -25.02 38.07 -10.89
CA GLY A 41 -25.77 36.87 -10.54
C GLY A 41 -25.05 35.58 -10.95
N ALA A 42 -24.46 35.56 -12.15
CA ALA A 42 -23.66 34.42 -12.63
C ALA A 42 -22.40 34.19 -11.78
N ILE A 43 -21.70 35.25 -11.38
CA ILE A 43 -20.52 35.16 -10.50
C ILE A 43 -20.92 34.60 -9.13
N ILE A 44 -22.03 35.07 -8.54
CA ILE A 44 -22.52 34.56 -7.25
C ILE A 44 -22.89 33.08 -7.37
N LEU A 45 -23.56 32.69 -8.45
CA LEU A 45 -23.90 31.28 -8.74
C LEU A 45 -22.66 30.41 -8.89
N LEU A 46 -21.64 30.89 -9.61
CA LEU A 46 -20.37 30.19 -9.75
C LEU A 46 -19.65 30.04 -8.41
N PHE A 47 -19.67 31.07 -7.56
CA PHE A 47 -19.08 31.01 -6.23
C PHE A 47 -19.82 30.02 -5.32
N ALA A 48 -21.16 30.03 -5.34
CA ALA A 48 -21.98 29.07 -4.59
C ALA A 48 -21.74 27.63 -5.06
N ALA A 49 -21.68 27.41 -6.38
CA ALA A 49 -21.34 26.11 -6.96
C ALA A 49 -19.93 25.67 -6.55
N TYR A 50 -18.93 26.56 -6.66
CA TYR A 50 -17.57 26.27 -6.22
C TYR A 50 -17.50 25.91 -4.74
N MET A 51 -18.19 26.64 -3.85
CA MET A 51 -18.26 26.28 -2.42
C MET A 51 -18.91 24.91 -2.19
N TRP A 52 -19.97 24.59 -2.93
CA TRP A 52 -20.60 23.28 -2.85
C TRP A 52 -19.67 22.15 -3.29
N PHE A 53 -18.93 22.36 -4.39
CA PHE A 53 -18.01 21.34 -4.95
C PHE A 53 -16.66 21.25 -4.21
N SER A 54 -16.16 22.34 -3.62
CA SER A 54 -14.88 22.35 -2.88
C SER A 54 -15.00 21.90 -1.42
N GLY A 55 -16.22 21.89 -0.87
CA GLY A 55 -16.48 21.39 0.49
C GLY A 55 -16.22 19.90 0.67
N SER A 56 -16.25 19.08 -0.40
CA SER A 56 -15.95 17.65 -0.31
C SER A 56 -14.45 17.38 -0.15
N SER A 57 -13.58 18.08 -0.89
CA SER A 57 -12.14 17.84 -0.85
C SER A 57 -11.50 18.23 0.50
N THR A 58 -12.05 19.24 1.18
CA THR A 58 -11.56 19.64 2.52
C THR A 58 -11.99 18.65 3.60
N ARG A 59 -13.17 18.03 3.45
CA ARG A 59 -13.64 16.94 4.32
C ARG A 59 -12.77 15.70 4.19
N ASP A 60 -12.41 15.32 2.97
CA ASP A 60 -11.53 14.16 2.73
C ASP A 60 -10.20 14.31 3.48
N VAL A 61 -9.52 15.45 3.36
CA VAL A 61 -8.25 15.70 4.07
C VAL A 61 -8.43 15.63 5.59
N GLY A 62 -9.53 16.15 6.12
CA GLY A 62 -9.89 16.06 7.53
C GLY A 62 -10.07 14.62 8.00
N ASP A 63 -10.75 13.79 7.21
CA ASP A 63 -11.01 12.38 7.51
C ASP A 63 -9.71 11.55 7.44
N PHE A 64 -8.84 11.80 6.45
CA PHE A 64 -7.52 11.16 6.37
C PHE A 64 -6.67 11.44 7.60
N LYS A 65 -6.63 12.70 8.05
CA LYS A 65 -5.89 13.10 9.25
C LYS A 65 -6.49 12.44 10.50
N SER A 66 -7.81 12.50 10.66
CA SER A 66 -8.51 11.92 11.80
C SER A 66 -8.32 10.40 11.87
N ALA A 67 -8.47 9.69 10.75
CA ALA A 67 -8.23 8.25 10.69
C ALA A 67 -6.79 7.89 11.05
N HIS A 68 -5.81 8.70 10.63
CA HIS A 68 -4.42 8.48 11.00
C HIS A 68 -4.17 8.69 12.50
N GLU A 69 -4.71 9.76 13.08
CA GLU A 69 -4.60 10.05 14.52
C GLU A 69 -5.26 8.95 15.36
N GLU A 70 -6.48 8.54 15.02
CA GLU A 70 -7.19 7.44 15.69
C GLU A 70 -6.47 6.11 15.54
N PHE A 71 -5.88 5.82 14.36
CA PHE A 71 -5.07 4.61 14.18
C PHE A 71 -3.79 4.64 15.03
N GLN A 72 -3.10 5.78 15.13
CA GLN A 72 -1.95 5.92 16.02
C GLN A 72 -2.34 5.76 17.50
N ALA A 73 -3.48 6.32 17.91
CA ALA A 73 -4.01 6.15 19.25
C ALA A 73 -4.32 4.67 19.53
N PHE A 74 -4.98 3.99 18.58
CA PHE A 74 -5.26 2.57 18.64
C PHE A 74 -3.97 1.75 18.82
N GLN A 75 -2.91 2.06 18.06
CA GLN A 75 -1.61 1.41 18.20
C GLN A 75 -0.97 1.62 19.58
N LYS A 76 -1.01 2.84 20.11
CA LYS A 76 -0.41 3.20 21.41
C LYS A 76 -1.14 2.59 22.61
N LEU A 77 -2.48 2.53 22.57
CA LEU A 77 -3.29 2.00 23.67
C LEU A 77 -2.97 0.53 23.98
N SER A 78 -2.52 -0.23 22.98
CA SER A 78 -1.97 -1.59 23.15
C SER A 78 -0.94 -1.71 24.25
N ALA A 79 -0.06 -0.71 24.37
CA ALA A 79 1.06 -0.75 25.29
C ALA A 79 0.64 -0.39 26.73
N SER A 80 -0.55 0.22 26.88
CA SER A 80 -1.07 0.70 28.15
C SER A 80 -1.98 -0.28 28.88
N GLY A 81 -2.51 -1.30 28.19
CA GLY A 81 -3.44 -2.29 28.75
C GLY A 81 -4.86 -1.77 29.00
N ASP A 82 -5.20 -0.58 28.51
CA ASP A 82 -6.52 0.04 28.69
C ASP A 82 -7.54 -0.43 27.64
N SER A 83 -8.12 -1.60 27.89
CA SER A 83 -9.04 -2.28 26.97
C SER A 83 -10.33 -1.51 26.62
N LEU A 84 -10.82 -0.65 27.53
CA LEU A 84 -12.04 0.14 27.29
C LEU A 84 -11.77 1.26 26.29
N ASN A 85 -10.71 2.03 26.53
CA ASN A 85 -10.30 3.09 25.63
C ASN A 85 -9.88 2.53 24.26
N GLU A 86 -9.25 1.36 24.22
CA GLU A 86 -8.92 0.68 22.97
C GLU A 86 -10.17 0.35 22.14
N SER A 87 -11.19 -0.23 22.76
CA SER A 87 -12.44 -0.58 22.06
C SER A 87 -13.17 0.67 21.54
N GLU A 88 -13.15 1.76 22.30
CA GLU A 88 -13.75 3.03 21.89
C GLU A 88 -12.99 3.64 20.70
N THR A 89 -11.67 3.67 20.76
CA THR A 89 -10.82 4.16 19.67
C THR A 89 -10.99 3.32 18.40
N LEU A 90 -11.03 1.99 18.51
CA LEU A 90 -11.29 1.13 17.35
C LEU A 90 -12.69 1.36 16.75
N ALA A 91 -13.70 1.60 17.59
CA ALA A 91 -15.06 1.92 17.14
C ALA A 91 -15.10 3.26 16.38
N LYS A 92 -14.46 4.30 16.92
CA LYS A 92 -14.31 5.62 16.25
C LYS A 92 -13.60 5.49 14.91
N LEU A 93 -12.47 4.80 14.88
CA LEU A 93 -11.74 4.54 13.64
C LEU A 93 -12.64 3.81 12.63
N THR A 94 -13.30 2.74 13.04
CA THR A 94 -14.22 1.97 12.17
C THR A 94 -15.36 2.84 11.62
N GLN A 95 -15.88 3.78 12.41
CA GLN A 95 -16.90 4.73 11.95
C GLN A 95 -16.38 5.65 10.85
N ILE A 96 -15.15 6.18 11.00
CA ILE A 96 -14.51 7.00 9.95
C ILE A 96 -14.30 6.17 8.68
N LEU A 97 -13.79 4.94 8.81
CA LEU A 97 -13.55 4.06 7.67
C LEU A 97 -14.84 3.70 6.90
N LYS A 98 -15.98 3.54 7.60
CA LYS A 98 -17.28 3.29 6.96
C LYS A 98 -17.77 4.46 6.11
N GLN A 99 -17.40 5.69 6.48
CA GLN A 99 -17.78 6.89 5.73
C GLN A 99 -16.90 7.10 4.50
N GLN A 100 -15.69 6.53 4.50
CA GLN A 100 -14.66 6.74 3.47
C GLN A 100 -14.03 5.41 3.01
N PRO A 101 -14.58 4.74 1.98
CA PRO A 101 -14.09 3.44 1.50
C PRO A 101 -12.61 3.42 1.07
N SER A 102 -12.08 4.57 0.63
CA SER A 102 -10.65 4.73 0.30
C SER A 102 -9.74 4.57 1.51
N LEU A 103 -10.18 5.03 2.69
CA LEU A 103 -9.47 4.84 3.96
C LEU A 103 -9.56 3.39 4.41
N GLN A 104 -10.71 2.75 4.25
CA GLN A 104 -10.89 1.35 4.59
C GLN A 104 -9.86 0.46 3.88
N ALA A 105 -9.58 0.74 2.61
CA ALA A 105 -8.57 0.02 1.85
C ALA A 105 -7.14 0.10 2.45
N LYS A 106 -6.82 1.24 3.09
CA LYS A 106 -5.53 1.49 3.73
C LYS A 106 -5.41 0.88 5.13
N TYR A 107 -6.48 0.94 5.92
CA TYR A 107 -6.39 0.62 7.36
C TYR A 107 -6.84 -0.79 7.73
N ASP A 108 -7.71 -1.45 6.96
CA ASP A 108 -8.21 -2.79 7.33
C ASP A 108 -7.07 -3.80 7.59
N GLY A 109 -6.08 -3.86 6.70
CA GLY A 109 -4.94 -4.77 6.86
C GLY A 109 -4.07 -4.41 8.07
N LEU A 110 -3.87 -3.12 8.32
CA LEU A 110 -3.08 -2.64 9.46
C LEU A 110 -3.79 -2.92 10.79
N ILE A 111 -5.11 -2.71 10.85
CA ILE A 111 -5.93 -3.05 12.01
C ILE A 111 -5.89 -4.56 12.27
N ALA A 112 -6.07 -5.37 11.22
CA ALA A 112 -6.01 -6.83 11.34
C ALA A 112 -4.65 -7.29 11.87
N GLN A 113 -3.55 -6.76 11.32
CA GLN A 113 -2.19 -7.07 11.78
C GLN A 113 -2.00 -6.69 13.26
N THR A 114 -2.35 -5.46 13.64
CA THR A 114 -2.23 -5.00 15.02
C THR A 114 -3.06 -5.83 16.00
N LEU A 115 -4.27 -6.26 15.62
CA LEU A 115 -5.09 -7.16 16.45
C LEU A 115 -4.49 -8.57 16.55
N ILE A 116 -3.89 -9.09 15.48
CA ILE A 116 -3.19 -10.39 15.49
C ILE A 116 -1.96 -10.32 16.40
N GLU A 117 -1.16 -9.25 16.33
CA GLU A 117 0.00 -9.01 17.20
C GLU A 117 -0.39 -8.96 18.68
N ARG A 118 -1.62 -8.54 18.99
CA ARG A 118 -2.20 -8.53 20.34
C ARG A 118 -2.89 -9.83 20.75
N ASN A 119 -2.82 -10.87 19.91
CA ASN A 119 -3.53 -12.13 20.11
C ASN A 119 -5.07 -11.97 20.16
N GLU A 120 -5.63 -10.90 19.57
CA GLU A 120 -7.07 -10.63 19.47
C GLU A 120 -7.66 -11.10 18.14
N VAL A 121 -7.33 -12.34 17.75
CA VAL A 121 -7.56 -12.83 16.38
C VAL A 121 -9.04 -12.84 15.98
N ALA A 122 -9.94 -13.09 16.92
CA ALA A 122 -11.37 -13.02 16.67
C ALA A 122 -11.83 -11.62 16.21
N LYS A 123 -11.25 -10.55 16.76
CA LYS A 123 -11.55 -9.17 16.35
C LYS A 123 -10.88 -8.81 15.02
N ALA A 124 -9.74 -9.44 14.70
CA ALA A 124 -8.99 -9.20 13.45
C ALA A 124 -9.72 -9.72 12.21
N LEU A 125 -10.47 -10.83 12.34
CA LEU A 125 -11.16 -11.53 11.25
C LEU A 125 -11.96 -10.63 10.29
N PRO A 126 -12.90 -9.78 10.75
CA PRO A 126 -13.68 -8.94 9.84
C PRO A 126 -12.81 -8.00 8.99
N PHE A 127 -11.69 -7.50 9.54
CA PHE A 127 -10.76 -6.62 8.83
C PHE A 127 -9.85 -7.40 7.86
N ALA A 128 -9.41 -8.59 8.26
CA ALA A 128 -8.65 -9.50 7.39
C ALA A 128 -9.50 -9.94 6.19
N ASP A 129 -10.72 -10.42 6.42
CA ASP A 129 -11.65 -10.86 5.37
C ASP A 129 -12.00 -9.73 4.40
N SER A 130 -12.19 -8.52 4.93
CA SER A 130 -12.40 -7.32 4.11
C SER A 130 -11.20 -7.05 3.20
N THR A 131 -9.99 -7.19 3.73
CA THR A 131 -8.75 -7.06 2.96
C THR A 131 -8.64 -8.14 1.90
N PHE A 132 -8.88 -9.41 2.23
CA PHE A 132 -8.83 -10.52 1.27
C PHE A 132 -9.82 -10.37 0.12
N ARG A 133 -11.06 -9.99 0.41
CA ARG A 133 -12.06 -9.72 -0.64
C ARG A 133 -11.65 -8.58 -1.58
N ARG A 134 -10.92 -7.58 -1.07
CA ARG A 134 -10.45 -6.44 -1.85
C ARG A 134 -9.27 -6.85 -2.75
N ILE A 135 -8.21 -7.39 -2.16
CA ILE A 135 -6.97 -7.74 -2.89
C ILE A 135 -7.14 -8.98 -3.79
N GLY A 136 -8.17 -9.80 -3.55
CA GLY A 136 -8.53 -10.92 -4.44
C GLY A 136 -8.82 -10.49 -5.88
N LYS A 137 -9.18 -9.22 -6.10
CA LYS A 137 -9.38 -8.65 -7.44
C LYS A 137 -8.08 -8.33 -8.16
N ASP A 138 -7.00 -8.15 -7.43
CA ASP A 138 -5.69 -7.75 -7.96
C ASP A 138 -4.86 -8.96 -8.43
N ASN A 139 -5.43 -10.17 -8.36
CA ASN A 139 -4.80 -11.44 -8.75
C ASN A 139 -3.42 -11.65 -8.10
N LEU A 140 -3.35 -11.47 -6.78
CA LEU A 140 -2.13 -11.67 -5.97
C LEU A 140 -2.23 -12.95 -5.10
N PRO A 141 -2.36 -14.15 -5.70
CA PRO A 141 -2.69 -15.37 -4.96
C PRO A 141 -1.65 -15.73 -3.89
N PHE A 142 -0.36 -15.55 -4.17
CA PHE A 142 0.71 -15.85 -3.22
C PHE A 142 0.66 -14.99 -1.96
N TYR A 143 0.32 -13.70 -2.10
CA TYR A 143 0.21 -12.77 -0.96
C TYR A 143 -1.05 -13.05 -0.15
N ILE A 144 -2.15 -13.46 -0.81
CA ILE A 144 -3.37 -13.90 -0.15
C ILE A 144 -3.09 -15.16 0.65
N ASP A 145 -2.52 -16.20 0.04
CA ASP A 145 -2.16 -17.45 0.72
C ASP A 145 -1.25 -17.18 1.92
N TYR A 146 -0.23 -16.34 1.73
CA TYR A 146 0.69 -15.97 2.79
C TYR A 146 -0.03 -15.29 3.98
N SER A 147 -1.02 -14.45 3.69
CA SER A 147 -1.79 -13.73 4.71
C SER A 147 -2.82 -14.62 5.41
N GLU A 148 -3.49 -15.51 4.69
CA GLU A 148 -4.38 -16.53 5.26
C GLU A 148 -3.62 -17.46 6.20
N ILE A 149 -2.38 -17.82 5.85
CA ILE A 149 -1.51 -18.59 6.74
C ILE A 149 -1.22 -17.82 8.03
N THR A 150 -0.92 -16.51 7.98
CA THR A 150 -0.76 -15.69 9.19
C THR A 150 -1.99 -15.75 10.09
N LEU A 151 -3.19 -15.73 9.49
CA LEU A 151 -4.43 -15.86 10.24
C LEU A 151 -4.55 -17.24 10.91
N LEU A 152 -4.17 -18.33 10.22
CA LEU A 152 -4.13 -19.67 10.83
C LEU A 152 -3.17 -19.74 12.02
N ILE A 153 -2.01 -19.09 11.92
CA ILE A 153 -1.03 -18.99 13.02
C ILE A 153 -1.67 -18.27 14.20
N GLY A 154 -2.29 -17.11 13.97
CA GLY A 154 -3.00 -16.36 15.01
C GLY A 154 -4.17 -17.15 15.63
N GLN A 155 -4.83 -18.02 14.86
CA GLN A 155 -5.88 -18.92 15.35
C GLN A 155 -5.34 -20.16 16.09
N ASN A 156 -4.02 -20.24 16.32
CA ASN A 156 -3.33 -21.41 16.90
C ASN A 156 -3.51 -22.70 16.09
N ARG A 157 -3.82 -22.60 14.79
CA ARG A 157 -3.97 -23.74 13.87
C ARG A 157 -2.64 -24.08 13.21
N TYR A 158 -1.63 -24.35 14.03
CA TYR A 158 -0.24 -24.46 13.58
C TYR A 158 -0.01 -25.57 12.56
N ASN A 159 -0.63 -26.75 12.73
CA ASN A 159 -0.50 -27.85 11.77
C ASN A 159 -1.06 -27.49 10.38
N ASP A 160 -2.19 -26.78 10.35
CA ASP A 160 -2.76 -26.28 9.09
C ASP A 160 -1.87 -25.20 8.46
N ALA A 161 -1.30 -24.32 9.30
CA ALA A 161 -0.38 -23.28 8.87
C ALA A 161 0.90 -23.88 8.27
N ILE A 162 1.48 -24.92 8.88
CA ILE A 162 2.66 -25.64 8.36
C ILE A 162 2.35 -26.24 7.01
N LYS A 163 1.26 -27.02 6.92
CA LYS A 163 0.86 -27.69 5.67
C LYS A 163 0.65 -26.70 4.54
N ARG A 164 -0.03 -25.58 4.80
CA ARG A 164 -0.25 -24.52 3.80
C ARG A 164 1.02 -23.75 3.46
N SER A 165 1.91 -23.50 4.42
CA SER A 165 3.19 -22.83 4.17
C SER A 165 4.09 -23.67 3.25
N ILE A 166 4.15 -24.99 3.47
CA ILE A 166 4.88 -25.91 2.59
C ILE A 166 4.24 -25.93 1.20
N ALA A 167 2.92 -26.05 1.10
CA ALA A 167 2.23 -26.02 -0.20
C ALA A 167 2.49 -24.70 -0.96
N LEU A 168 2.49 -23.56 -0.25
CA LEU A 168 2.81 -22.25 -0.79
C LEU A 168 4.25 -22.21 -1.33
N LYS A 169 5.23 -22.74 -0.58
CA LYS A 169 6.62 -22.89 -1.02
C LYS A 169 6.71 -23.68 -2.33
N GLU A 170 6.09 -24.85 -2.39
CA GLU A 170 6.13 -25.72 -3.57
C GLU A 170 5.49 -25.06 -4.80
N ASN A 171 4.40 -24.30 -4.61
CA ASN A 171 3.76 -23.57 -5.70
C ASN A 171 4.65 -22.43 -6.22
N MET A 172 5.33 -21.71 -5.33
CA MET A 172 6.30 -20.68 -5.69
C MET A 172 7.50 -21.27 -6.46
N LEU A 173 8.03 -22.41 -6.01
CA LEU A 173 9.13 -23.12 -6.68
C LEU A 173 8.78 -23.59 -8.10
N LYS A 174 7.55 -24.04 -8.34
CA LYS A 174 7.10 -24.45 -9.68
C LYS A 174 7.17 -23.30 -10.67
N ILE A 175 6.76 -22.09 -10.27
CA ILE A 175 6.83 -20.90 -11.13
C ILE A 175 8.29 -20.59 -11.46
N LEU A 176 9.16 -20.51 -10.44
CA LEU A 176 10.59 -20.24 -10.63
C LEU A 176 11.27 -21.27 -11.54
N SER A 177 10.88 -22.54 -11.43
CA SER A 177 11.42 -23.62 -12.26
C SER A 177 10.92 -23.58 -13.71
N SER A 178 9.70 -23.07 -13.92
CA SER A 178 9.06 -22.96 -15.24
C SER A 178 9.50 -21.73 -16.03
N GLU A 179 10.04 -20.70 -15.36
CA GLU A 179 10.47 -19.44 -15.97
C GLU A 179 11.87 -19.50 -16.60
N LYS A 180 12.52 -20.67 -16.71
CA LYS A 180 13.75 -20.80 -17.52
C LYS A 180 13.42 -20.42 -18.97
N PRO A 181 13.89 -19.26 -19.48
CA PRO A 181 13.60 -18.89 -20.85
C PRO A 181 14.33 -19.89 -21.73
N ALA A 182 13.62 -20.53 -22.65
CA ALA A 182 14.30 -21.05 -23.83
C ALA A 182 15.04 -19.85 -24.46
N GLU A 183 16.32 -20.01 -24.75
CA GLU A 183 17.32 -18.98 -25.07
C GLU A 183 16.93 -17.98 -26.20
N ASN A 184 15.76 -18.13 -26.82
CA ASN A 184 15.26 -17.30 -27.92
C ASN A 184 13.77 -16.88 -27.79
N GLN A 185 13.14 -16.98 -26.62
CA GLN A 185 11.76 -16.47 -26.45
C GLN A 185 11.75 -15.05 -25.87
N VAL A 186 11.24 -14.12 -26.67
CA VAL A 186 10.85 -12.78 -26.25
C VAL A 186 9.81 -12.92 -25.13
N VAL A 187 10.21 -12.62 -23.90
CA VAL A 187 9.34 -12.65 -22.73
C VAL A 187 8.26 -11.58 -22.92
N ASN A 188 7.07 -12.00 -23.34
CA ASN A 188 5.90 -11.14 -23.32
C ASN A 188 5.62 -10.76 -21.86
N GLN A 189 5.55 -9.46 -21.56
CA GLN A 189 5.34 -8.87 -20.23
C GLN A 189 4.02 -9.30 -19.53
N SER A 190 3.24 -10.20 -20.13
CA SER A 190 1.94 -10.67 -19.66
C SER A 190 1.99 -11.82 -18.64
N THR A 191 3.15 -12.38 -18.29
CA THR A 191 3.26 -13.41 -17.22
C THR A 191 3.39 -12.81 -15.81
N LYS A 192 3.42 -11.49 -15.67
CA LYS A 192 3.54 -10.79 -14.37
C LYS A 192 2.37 -11.05 -13.42
N GLU A 193 1.23 -11.52 -13.93
CA GLU A 193 0.01 -11.79 -13.15
C GLU A 193 0.13 -12.98 -12.17
N SER A 194 1.23 -13.74 -12.20
CA SER A 194 1.49 -14.79 -11.20
C SER A 194 2.88 -14.70 -10.58
N SER A 195 3.57 -13.58 -10.77
CA SER A 195 4.86 -13.36 -10.11
C SER A 195 4.66 -13.00 -8.64
N PHE A 196 5.50 -13.56 -7.77
CA PHE A 196 5.65 -13.13 -6.38
C PHE A 196 7.04 -12.51 -6.20
N GLY A 197 7.17 -11.58 -5.26
CA GLY A 197 8.50 -11.06 -4.90
C GLY A 197 9.30 -12.07 -4.09
N GLU A 198 10.61 -12.14 -4.30
CA GLU A 198 11.53 -13.08 -3.65
C GLU A 198 11.52 -12.95 -2.11
N PHE A 199 11.21 -11.76 -1.59
CA PHE A 199 10.99 -11.55 -0.16
C PHE A 199 9.85 -12.40 0.40
N LEU A 200 8.76 -12.56 -0.36
CA LEU A 200 7.62 -13.38 0.09
C LEU A 200 8.05 -14.83 0.28
N TYR A 201 8.85 -15.33 -0.65
CA TYR A 201 9.40 -16.69 -0.58
C TYR A 201 10.36 -16.84 0.61
N ALA A 202 11.29 -15.90 0.79
CA ALA A 202 12.19 -15.88 1.94
C ALA A 202 11.40 -15.87 3.27
N PHE A 203 10.44 -14.97 3.44
CA PHE A 203 9.62 -14.93 4.67
C PHE A 203 8.81 -16.21 4.88
N ASN A 204 8.32 -16.84 3.80
CA ASN A 204 7.62 -18.13 3.92
C ASN A 204 8.55 -19.26 4.38
N LEU A 205 9.82 -19.28 3.96
CA LEU A 205 10.80 -20.25 4.47
C LEU A 205 11.08 -20.07 5.96
N LEU A 206 11.28 -18.83 6.41
CA LEU A 206 11.42 -18.53 7.85
C LEU A 206 10.20 -19.01 8.62
N ARG A 207 9.00 -18.72 8.11
CA ARG A 207 7.76 -19.17 8.74
C ARG A 207 7.72 -20.69 8.87
N ILE A 208 8.06 -21.45 7.83
CA ILE A 208 8.06 -22.92 7.89
C ILE A 208 8.98 -23.39 9.01
N ALA A 209 10.21 -22.87 9.06
CA ALA A 209 11.20 -23.26 10.05
C ALA A 209 10.73 -22.95 11.49
N PHE A 210 10.24 -21.74 11.74
CA PHE A 210 9.70 -21.37 13.05
C PHE A 210 8.44 -22.16 13.44
N LEU A 211 7.57 -22.50 12.49
CA LEU A 211 6.39 -23.31 12.79
C LEU A 211 6.76 -24.76 13.12
N GLN A 212 7.73 -25.35 12.42
CA GLN A 212 8.21 -26.70 12.75
C GLN A 212 8.93 -26.73 14.10
N GLN A 213 9.70 -25.69 14.40
CA GLN A 213 10.28 -25.49 15.72
C GLN A 213 9.19 -25.45 16.80
N TYR A 214 8.15 -24.63 16.59
CA TYR A 214 7.03 -24.50 17.52
C TYR A 214 6.25 -25.83 17.67
N ALA A 215 6.08 -26.58 16.59
CA ALA A 215 5.39 -27.87 16.58
C ALA A 215 6.19 -29.02 17.21
N GLY A 216 7.47 -28.81 17.54
CA GLY A 216 8.33 -29.85 18.10
C GLY A 216 8.70 -30.94 17.08
N SER A 217 8.93 -30.54 15.82
CA SER A 217 9.30 -31.42 14.70
C SER A 217 10.79 -31.22 14.34
N PRO A 218 11.73 -31.80 15.11
CA PRO A 218 13.16 -31.47 15.02
C PRO A 218 13.78 -31.82 13.67
N ASN A 219 13.39 -32.94 13.06
CA ASN A 219 13.94 -33.38 11.77
C ASN A 219 13.53 -32.42 10.65
N GLU A 220 12.26 -32.05 10.63
CA GLU A 220 11.69 -31.10 9.68
C GLU A 220 12.28 -29.71 9.90
N GLU A 221 12.42 -29.28 11.16
CA GLU A 221 13.06 -28.02 11.54
C GLU A 221 14.50 -27.95 11.02
N ILE A 222 15.30 -29.00 11.23
CA ILE A 222 16.68 -29.09 10.70
C ILE A 222 16.69 -28.91 9.18
N GLN A 223 15.76 -29.55 8.46
CA GLN A 223 15.68 -29.44 7.01
C GLN A 223 15.37 -28.01 6.57
N SER A 224 14.42 -27.34 7.21
CA SER A 224 14.06 -25.96 6.84
C SER A 224 15.18 -24.96 7.14
N TRP A 225 15.91 -25.14 8.25
CA TRP A 225 17.07 -24.30 8.53
C TRP A 225 18.23 -24.53 7.55
N LYS A 226 18.46 -25.78 7.12
CA LYS A 226 19.44 -26.08 6.08
C LYS A 226 19.03 -25.47 4.75
N GLU A 227 17.76 -25.61 4.36
CA GLU A 227 17.21 -25.00 3.15
C GLU A 227 17.38 -23.47 3.17
N TRP A 228 17.09 -22.80 4.28
CA TRP A 228 17.37 -21.36 4.43
C TRP A 228 18.84 -21.01 4.20
N LYS A 229 19.76 -21.76 4.84
CA LYS A 229 21.21 -21.55 4.70
C LYS A 229 21.72 -21.81 3.28
N GLU A 230 21.07 -22.69 2.52
CA GLU A 230 21.37 -22.85 1.11
C GLU A 230 21.07 -21.53 0.39
N TYR A 231 19.92 -20.90 0.56
CA TYR A 231 19.61 -19.63 -0.13
C TYR A 231 20.44 -18.42 0.32
N THR A 232 21.00 -18.41 1.53
CA THR A 232 21.92 -17.36 2.01
C THR A 232 23.40 -17.68 1.75
N SER A 233 23.72 -18.83 1.15
CA SER A 233 25.10 -19.17 0.83
C SER A 233 25.59 -18.46 -0.44
N PRO A 234 26.81 -17.89 -0.46
CA PRO A 234 27.40 -17.31 -1.67
C PRO A 234 27.48 -18.29 -2.85
N ILE A 235 27.63 -19.58 -2.55
CA ILE A 235 27.72 -20.64 -3.57
C ILE A 235 26.38 -20.79 -4.30
N SER A 236 25.26 -20.68 -3.59
CA SER A 236 23.92 -20.87 -4.14
C SER A 236 23.49 -19.75 -5.07
N MET A 237 24.05 -18.54 -4.90
CA MET A 237 23.91 -17.44 -5.86
C MET A 237 24.39 -17.84 -7.27
N GLN A 238 25.33 -18.78 -7.35
CA GLN A 238 25.91 -19.24 -8.62
C GLN A 238 25.08 -20.35 -9.29
N TYR A 239 24.30 -21.13 -8.53
CA TYR A 239 23.60 -22.33 -9.02
C TYR A 239 22.10 -22.15 -9.26
N LEU A 240 21.43 -21.23 -8.55
CA LEU A 240 19.99 -20.99 -8.73
C LEU A 240 19.64 -20.22 -10.01
N GLY A 241 20.65 -19.83 -10.81
CA GLY A 241 20.48 -19.14 -12.08
C GLY A 241 20.03 -17.69 -11.91
N SER A 242 19.94 -16.95 -13.01
CA SER A 242 19.52 -15.55 -13.05
C SER A 242 18.04 -15.31 -12.70
N SER A 243 17.28 -16.37 -12.42
CA SER A 243 15.84 -16.32 -12.16
C SER A 243 15.50 -16.08 -10.68
N PHE A 244 16.50 -15.98 -9.80
CA PHE A 244 16.25 -15.87 -8.37
C PHE A 244 17.22 -14.88 -7.69
N ASP A 245 16.71 -13.71 -7.28
CA ASP A 245 17.52 -12.73 -6.56
C ASP A 245 17.70 -13.16 -5.10
N THR A 246 18.82 -13.84 -4.82
CA THR A 246 19.22 -14.21 -3.46
C THR A 246 19.39 -13.00 -2.54
N LYS A 247 19.54 -11.77 -3.05
CA LYS A 247 19.64 -10.55 -2.24
C LYS A 247 18.44 -10.35 -1.32
N ALA A 248 17.25 -10.82 -1.72
CA ALA A 248 16.07 -10.79 -0.86
C ALA A 248 16.28 -11.58 0.45
N PHE A 249 17.02 -12.69 0.40
CA PHE A 249 17.33 -13.50 1.57
C PHE A 249 18.33 -12.84 2.50
N PHE A 250 19.40 -12.26 1.93
CA PHE A 250 20.36 -11.48 2.72
C PHE A 250 19.67 -10.28 3.39
N THR A 251 18.82 -9.58 2.65
CA THR A 251 18.07 -8.44 3.19
C THR A 251 17.09 -8.90 4.27
N ALA A 252 16.37 -10.00 4.03
CA ALA A 252 15.48 -10.58 5.03
C ALA A 252 16.25 -10.98 6.29
N ALA A 253 17.40 -11.65 6.17
CA ALA A 253 18.25 -12.00 7.31
C ALA A 253 18.71 -10.77 8.10
N GLN A 254 19.07 -9.68 7.41
CA GLN A 254 19.48 -8.42 8.05
C GLN A 254 18.38 -7.75 8.87
N LEU A 255 17.09 -7.97 8.54
CA LEU A 255 15.97 -7.45 9.34
C LEU A 255 15.90 -8.06 10.74
N PHE A 256 16.55 -9.20 10.96
CA PHE A 256 16.60 -9.91 12.25
C PHE A 256 17.93 -9.72 12.98
N ASN A 257 18.72 -8.72 12.60
CA ASN A 257 19.96 -8.39 13.31
C ASN A 257 19.65 -7.44 14.48
N GLU A 258 19.84 -7.93 15.70
CA GLU A 258 19.68 -7.17 16.95
C GLU A 258 21.00 -7.11 17.70
N GLY A 259 21.74 -6.02 17.51
CA GLY A 259 23.08 -5.85 18.10
C GLY A 259 24.05 -6.93 17.61
N PRO A 260 24.65 -7.75 18.49
CA PRO A 260 25.55 -8.84 18.08
C PRO A 260 24.81 -10.10 17.62
N LEU A 261 23.49 -10.18 17.83
CA LEU A 261 22.69 -11.35 17.46
C LEU A 261 22.23 -11.20 16.01
N SER A 262 22.58 -12.18 15.18
CA SER A 262 22.10 -12.29 13.80
C SER A 262 21.22 -13.54 13.65
N LEU A 263 20.38 -13.55 12.61
CA LEU A 263 19.61 -14.73 12.26
C LEU A 263 20.52 -15.93 11.95
N ASP A 264 21.64 -15.71 11.25
CA ASP A 264 22.58 -16.78 10.94
C ASP A 264 23.19 -17.38 12.22
N TYR A 265 23.57 -16.53 13.19
CA TYR A 265 24.04 -16.99 14.49
C TYR A 265 22.97 -17.81 15.23
N TYR A 266 21.72 -17.33 15.24
CA TYR A 266 20.59 -18.07 15.83
C TYR A 266 20.41 -19.44 15.19
N ILE A 267 20.45 -19.53 13.86
CA ILE A 267 20.27 -20.79 13.12
C ILE A 267 21.41 -21.78 13.46
N ASP A 268 22.65 -21.32 13.52
CA ASP A 268 23.81 -22.16 13.84
C ASP A 268 23.72 -22.74 15.26
N GLU A 269 23.40 -21.91 16.26
CA GLU A 269 23.17 -22.36 17.63
C GLU A 269 21.99 -23.36 17.71
N ARG A 270 20.90 -23.06 17.00
CA ARG A 270 19.71 -23.92 17.00
C ARG A 270 20.00 -25.30 16.41
N LEU A 271 20.73 -25.37 15.30
CA LEU A 271 21.14 -26.63 14.68
C LEU A 271 22.05 -27.46 15.60
N GLN A 272 22.95 -26.82 16.35
CA GLN A 272 23.79 -27.51 17.34
C GLN A 272 22.95 -28.12 18.47
N ILE A 273 21.97 -27.38 18.99
CA ILE A 273 21.05 -27.87 20.03
C ILE A 273 20.29 -29.11 19.55
N LEU A 274 19.72 -29.07 18.34
CA LEU A 274 18.98 -30.18 17.75
C LEU A 274 19.87 -31.42 17.56
N ALA A 275 21.10 -31.24 17.08
CA ALA A 275 22.07 -32.34 16.93
C ALA A 275 22.50 -32.99 18.26
N LEU A 276 22.45 -32.25 19.38
CA LEU A 276 22.69 -32.80 20.71
C LEU A 276 21.48 -33.58 21.25
N GLN A 277 20.27 -33.19 20.85
CA GLN A 277 19.04 -33.88 21.24
C GLN A 277 18.92 -35.25 20.56
N GLU A 278 19.35 -35.39 19.31
CA GLU A 278 19.40 -36.68 18.59
C GLU A 278 20.33 -37.72 19.24
N LYS A 279 21.31 -37.27 20.04
CA LYS A 279 22.30 -38.14 20.68
C LYS A 279 21.88 -38.66 22.05
N LYS A 280 20.77 -38.17 22.61
CA LYS A 280 20.25 -38.57 23.92
C LYS A 280 19.15 -39.61 23.78
#